data_AF-A0A1S1JAG3-F1
#
_entry.id   AF-A0A1S1JAG3-F1
#
_cell.length_a   1.000
_cell.length_b   1.000
_cell.length_c   1.000
_cell.angle_alpha   90.00
_cell.angle_beta   90.00
_cell.angle_gamma   90.00
#
_symmetry.space_group_name_H-M   'P 1'
#
loop_
_entity.id
_entity.type
_entity.pdbx_description
1 polymer ?
#
loop_
_entity_poly.entity_id
_entity_poly.type
_entity_poly.pdbx_seq_one_letter_code
_entity_poly.pdbx_strand_id
1 'polypeptide(L)'
;MYPYFKKKFIIPAVAAGFLFIGTSFKDDFFEIAKQIEIFTTLFKAVNTNYVDETNPGDLMDKAIKSMLGSLDPYTVYFNEQDVVNFKINNTGEYTGIGALISRKKDRLIVREPYKNYPADKAGLKAGDEIIQIGDVLIADFKDDASQLMKGTKNTKINIKYLRQGQTFTTQLVLDEVDIKSVPFFGKIDAKTGYIVLAHFSRKASNEVKDALEKLKADGATQIVLDLRGNPGGLLNEAIDICNLFVPKNEVIVTTKSRIEKHNNIYKTTKEPVDTAIPLAILVNGRSASASEIVSGALQDLDRAVILGSRSFGKGLVQRSVDLTYGTQLKVTISRYYTPSGRCIQALDYAHKDKNGVAQKTDAKNFNAFKTRKGRTVYDGGGVLPDIELDETKMSPITTALLKNDGIFDYATTYYYKNPNLGDKTPTITDADYSSFKQFLKTNKISFDTESEVALKNMMAAAKNEKIDETIATEYQQLQAALEKSESTLLDKNQKEIRNLIQEELIKRYQYQEGLYQYYIKNNSEIKKAVNVLNNQTEYKTILKM
;
A
#
# COMPACT_ATOMS: atom_id res chain seq x y z
N MET A 1 -34.34 -56.82 -50.44
CA MET A 1 -33.09 -56.72 -49.66
C MET A 1 -32.99 -55.31 -49.10
N TYR A 2 -33.08 -55.19 -47.77
CA TYR A 2 -32.92 -54.00 -46.90
C TYR A 2 -33.69 -52.69 -47.18
N PRO A 3 -34.71 -52.34 -46.36
CA PRO A 3 -35.58 -51.18 -46.54
C PRO A 3 -35.13 -49.96 -45.72
N TYR A 4 -35.41 -48.76 -46.26
CA TYR A 4 -35.99 -47.58 -45.60
C TYR A 4 -35.54 -47.08 -44.20
N PHE A 5 -34.43 -47.56 -43.63
CA PHE A 5 -33.77 -46.88 -42.51
C PHE A 5 -32.73 -45.93 -43.08
N LYS A 6 -33.02 -44.61 -43.18
CA LYS A 6 -31.97 -43.57 -43.14
C LYS A 6 -32.41 -42.10 -43.20
N LYS A 7 -33.70 -41.73 -43.29
CA LYS A 7 -34.09 -40.29 -43.18
C LYS A 7 -34.95 -39.94 -41.96
N LYS A 8 -35.79 -40.86 -41.49
CA LYS A 8 -36.68 -40.64 -40.34
C LYS A 8 -35.95 -40.50 -38.98
N PHE A 9 -34.73 -41.01 -38.86
CA PHE A 9 -33.93 -40.94 -37.64
C PHE A 9 -32.79 -39.92 -37.69
N ILE A 10 -32.38 -39.48 -38.88
CA ILE A 10 -31.31 -38.47 -39.02
C ILE A 10 -31.82 -37.09 -38.60
N ILE A 11 -33.03 -36.71 -38.98
CA ILE A 11 -33.59 -35.39 -38.62
C ILE A 11 -33.80 -35.26 -37.11
N PRO A 12 -34.39 -36.24 -36.38
CA PRO A 12 -34.45 -36.20 -34.93
C PRO A 12 -33.08 -36.26 -34.26
N ALA A 13 -32.13 -37.04 -34.78
CA ALA A 13 -30.79 -37.13 -34.20
C ALA A 13 -29.97 -35.84 -34.40
N VAL A 14 -30.10 -35.18 -35.55
CA VAL A 14 -29.50 -33.87 -35.82
C VAL A 14 -30.20 -32.78 -35.00
N ALA A 15 -31.53 -32.80 -34.88
CA ALA A 15 -32.27 -31.87 -34.02
C ALA A 15 -31.94 -32.06 -32.53
N ALA A 16 -31.81 -33.32 -32.07
CA ALA A 16 -31.35 -33.65 -30.72
C ALA A 16 -29.89 -33.24 -30.51
N GLY A 17 -29.02 -33.41 -31.53
CA GLY A 17 -27.65 -32.92 -31.52
C GLY A 17 -27.56 -31.39 -31.43
N PHE A 18 -28.39 -30.65 -32.17
CA PHE A 18 -28.48 -29.19 -32.08
C PHE A 18 -29.10 -28.72 -30.76
N LEU A 19 -30.05 -29.46 -30.19
CA LEU A 19 -30.58 -29.22 -28.84
C LEU A 19 -29.51 -29.44 -27.76
N PHE A 20 -28.72 -30.52 -27.86
CA PHE A 20 -27.63 -30.81 -26.92
C PHE A 20 -26.45 -29.83 -27.05
N ILE A 21 -26.13 -29.37 -28.26
CA ILE A 21 -25.12 -28.33 -28.48
C ILE A 21 -25.65 -26.97 -28.00
N GLY A 22 -26.93 -26.67 -28.23
CA GLY A 22 -27.58 -25.44 -27.78
C GLY A 22 -27.79 -25.33 -26.27
N THR A 23 -27.90 -26.44 -25.53
CA THR A 23 -27.96 -26.46 -24.06
C THR A 23 -26.58 -26.34 -23.42
N SER A 24 -25.52 -26.86 -24.05
CA SER A 24 -24.17 -26.82 -23.47
C SER A 24 -23.51 -25.42 -23.47
N PHE A 25 -24.03 -24.46 -24.26
CA PHE A 25 -23.57 -23.06 -24.28
C PHE A 25 -24.48 -22.10 -23.49
N LYS A 26 -25.53 -22.59 -22.80
CA LYS A 26 -26.66 -21.76 -22.33
C LYS A 26 -26.69 -21.43 -20.83
N ASP A 27 -25.85 -22.05 -20.00
CA ASP A 27 -26.01 -21.93 -18.54
C ASP A 27 -25.53 -20.58 -17.98
N ASP A 28 -24.39 -20.04 -18.43
CA ASP A 28 -23.82 -18.82 -17.84
C ASP A 28 -24.62 -17.55 -18.21
N PHE A 29 -25.06 -17.40 -19.46
CA PHE A 29 -25.77 -16.20 -19.90
C PHE A 29 -27.19 -16.11 -19.34
N PHE A 30 -27.89 -17.24 -19.25
CA PHE A 30 -29.22 -17.28 -18.64
C PHE A 30 -29.14 -16.97 -17.15
N GLU A 31 -28.17 -17.56 -16.43
CA GLU A 31 -28.00 -17.28 -15.00
C GLU A 31 -27.64 -15.81 -14.76
N ILE A 32 -26.77 -15.20 -15.57
CA ILE A 32 -26.49 -13.75 -15.48
C ILE A 32 -27.78 -12.92 -15.66
N ALA A 33 -28.56 -13.20 -16.72
CA ALA A 33 -29.78 -12.44 -17.00
C ALA A 33 -30.80 -12.56 -15.87
N LYS A 34 -31.01 -13.78 -15.36
CA LYS A 34 -31.89 -14.07 -14.23
C LYS A 34 -31.44 -13.32 -12.96
N GLN A 35 -30.15 -13.31 -12.64
CA GLN A 35 -29.64 -12.60 -11.46
C GLN A 35 -29.78 -11.08 -11.60
N ILE A 36 -29.61 -10.51 -12.79
CA ILE A 36 -29.85 -9.09 -13.06
C ILE A 36 -31.32 -8.73 -12.86
N GLU A 37 -32.25 -9.58 -13.32
CA GLU A 37 -33.70 -9.37 -13.15
C GLU A 37 -34.11 -9.43 -11.67
N ILE A 38 -33.62 -10.42 -10.93
CA ILE A 38 -33.83 -10.56 -9.48
C ILE A 38 -33.33 -9.29 -8.77
N PHE A 39 -32.10 -8.87 -9.04
CA PHE A 39 -31.51 -7.69 -8.42
C PHE A 39 -32.29 -6.41 -8.74
N THR A 40 -32.70 -6.23 -9.99
CA THR A 40 -33.48 -5.06 -10.44
C THR A 40 -34.82 -4.98 -9.71
N THR A 41 -35.52 -6.10 -9.61
CA THR A 41 -36.83 -6.17 -8.95
C THR A 41 -36.70 -5.94 -7.45
N LEU A 42 -35.71 -6.57 -6.81
CA LEU A 42 -35.38 -6.37 -5.40
C LEU A 42 -35.05 -4.91 -5.10
N PHE A 43 -34.14 -4.30 -5.87
CA PHE A 43 -33.69 -2.93 -5.66
C PHE A 43 -34.87 -1.94 -5.78
N LYS A 44 -35.75 -2.11 -6.77
CA LYS A 44 -36.98 -1.32 -6.89
C LYS A 44 -37.90 -1.51 -5.69
N ALA A 45 -38.13 -2.76 -5.28
CA ALA A 45 -39.04 -3.08 -4.17
C ALA A 45 -38.56 -2.46 -2.85
N VAL A 46 -37.26 -2.49 -2.55
CA VAL A 46 -36.68 -1.85 -1.35
C VAL A 46 -36.87 -0.34 -1.40
N ASN A 47 -36.48 0.33 -2.48
CA ASN A 47 -36.58 1.80 -2.57
C ASN A 47 -38.04 2.30 -2.57
N THR A 48 -39.02 1.45 -2.90
CA THR A 48 -40.45 1.84 -2.95
C THR A 48 -41.20 1.51 -1.66
N ASN A 49 -40.84 0.41 -0.98
CA ASN A 49 -41.64 -0.13 0.13
C ASN A 49 -40.94 -0.06 1.50
N TYR A 50 -39.68 0.40 1.58
CA TYR A 50 -39.01 0.57 2.86
C TYR A 50 -39.71 1.66 3.70
N VAL A 51 -39.76 1.45 5.01
CA VAL A 51 -40.51 2.32 5.93
C VAL A 51 -39.94 3.74 6.03
N ASP A 52 -38.63 3.87 5.82
CA ASP A 52 -37.90 5.14 5.85
C ASP A 52 -37.42 5.57 4.45
N GLU A 53 -37.05 6.84 4.30
CA GLU A 53 -36.46 7.34 3.07
C GLU A 53 -35.13 6.63 2.75
N THR A 54 -34.98 6.18 1.51
CA THR A 54 -33.78 5.51 1.02
C THR A 54 -32.97 6.44 0.12
N ASN A 55 -31.65 6.25 0.07
CA ASN A 55 -30.79 6.84 -0.96
C ASN A 55 -30.39 5.74 -1.97
N PRO A 56 -31.00 5.71 -3.17
CA PRO A 56 -30.69 4.68 -4.16
C PRO A 56 -29.21 4.64 -4.56
N GLY A 57 -28.55 5.80 -4.66
CA GLY A 57 -27.14 5.89 -5.02
C GLY A 57 -26.25 5.20 -4.00
N ASP A 58 -26.44 5.52 -2.72
CA ASP A 58 -25.68 4.93 -1.60
C ASP A 58 -25.94 3.43 -1.46
N LEU A 59 -27.20 3.01 -1.61
CA LEU A 59 -27.56 1.59 -1.57
C LEU A 59 -26.88 0.81 -2.69
N MET A 60 -26.88 1.35 -3.92
CA MET A 60 -26.23 0.74 -5.07
C MET A 60 -24.71 0.69 -4.88
N ASP A 61 -24.09 1.79 -4.45
CA ASP A 61 -22.64 1.86 -4.21
C ASP A 61 -22.21 0.82 -3.15
N LYS A 62 -22.92 0.73 -2.02
CA LYS A 62 -22.67 -0.28 -0.98
C LYS A 62 -22.85 -1.71 -1.51
N ALA A 63 -23.88 -1.96 -2.31
CA ALA A 63 -24.14 -3.29 -2.88
C ALA A 63 -23.01 -3.71 -3.84
N ILE A 64 -22.62 -2.84 -4.77
CA ILE A 64 -21.54 -3.10 -5.74
C ILE A 64 -20.21 -3.32 -5.00
N LYS A 65 -19.85 -2.43 -4.07
CA LYS A 65 -18.59 -2.54 -3.32
C LYS A 65 -18.54 -3.80 -2.47
N SER A 66 -19.65 -4.19 -1.85
CA SER A 66 -19.74 -5.44 -1.07
C SER A 66 -19.60 -6.67 -1.97
N MET A 67 -20.24 -6.67 -3.15
CA MET A 67 -20.12 -7.74 -4.14
C MET A 67 -18.67 -7.92 -4.59
N LEU A 68 -17.99 -6.83 -4.96
CA LEU A 68 -16.61 -6.90 -5.46
C LEU A 68 -15.59 -7.24 -4.36
N GLY A 69 -15.81 -6.78 -3.13
CA GLY A 69 -14.96 -7.10 -1.97
C GLY A 69 -14.88 -8.60 -1.66
N SER A 70 -15.89 -9.37 -2.08
CA SER A 70 -15.88 -10.84 -1.98
C SER A 70 -14.91 -11.53 -2.94
N LEU A 71 -14.36 -10.83 -3.94
CA LEU A 71 -13.40 -11.37 -4.91
C LEU A 71 -11.99 -11.21 -4.37
N ASP A 72 -11.51 -9.97 -4.33
CA ASP A 72 -10.19 -9.57 -3.87
C ASP A 72 -10.22 -8.06 -3.49
N PRO A 73 -9.28 -7.54 -2.67
CA PRO A 73 -9.30 -6.15 -2.23
C PRO A 73 -8.88 -5.13 -3.30
N TYR A 74 -8.53 -5.58 -4.51
CA TYR A 74 -8.04 -4.74 -5.61
C TYR A 74 -9.05 -4.63 -6.76
N THR A 75 -10.05 -5.52 -6.80
CA THR A 75 -11.19 -5.42 -7.69
C THR A 75 -12.21 -4.50 -7.05
N VAL A 76 -12.32 -3.28 -7.57
CA VAL A 76 -13.11 -2.21 -6.96
C VAL A 76 -13.91 -1.44 -8.01
N TYR A 77 -15.07 -0.97 -7.59
CA TYR A 77 -15.89 -0.04 -8.34
C TYR A 77 -15.51 1.38 -7.94
N PHE A 78 -15.32 2.22 -8.97
CA PHE A 78 -15.14 3.64 -8.83
C PHE A 78 -16.39 4.33 -9.35
N ASN A 79 -17.11 5.02 -8.45
CA ASN A 79 -18.06 6.02 -8.87
C ASN A 79 -17.33 7.20 -9.54
N GLU A 80 -18.06 8.16 -10.08
CA GLU A 80 -17.52 9.31 -10.82
C GLU A 80 -16.45 10.06 -10.02
N GLN A 81 -16.66 10.20 -8.71
CA GLN A 81 -15.75 10.88 -7.81
C GLN A 81 -14.48 10.06 -7.52
N ASP A 82 -14.62 8.76 -7.33
CA ASP A 82 -13.51 7.82 -7.17
C ASP A 82 -12.62 7.80 -8.42
N VAL A 83 -13.20 7.92 -9.62
CA VAL A 83 -12.45 8.00 -10.88
C VAL A 83 -11.56 9.25 -10.93
N VAL A 84 -12.09 10.40 -10.49
CA VAL A 84 -11.30 11.64 -10.40
C VAL A 84 -10.16 11.48 -9.39
N ASN A 85 -10.44 10.91 -8.22
CA ASN A 85 -9.43 10.62 -7.19
C ASN A 85 -8.32 9.70 -7.70
N PHE A 86 -8.70 8.63 -8.41
CA PHE A 86 -7.75 7.67 -8.95
C PHE A 86 -6.83 8.29 -10.02
N LYS A 87 -7.37 9.18 -10.87
CA LYS A 87 -6.58 9.90 -11.88
C LYS A 87 -5.55 10.83 -11.24
N ILE A 88 -5.96 11.60 -10.23
CA ILE A 88 -5.09 12.47 -9.43
C ILE A 88 -3.91 11.66 -8.88
N ASN A 89 -4.20 10.57 -8.15
CA ASN A 89 -3.18 9.74 -7.51
C ASN A 89 -2.17 9.14 -8.50
N ASN A 90 -2.58 8.86 -9.74
CA ASN A 90 -1.69 8.28 -10.75
C ASN A 90 -0.80 9.30 -11.48
N THR A 91 -1.23 10.58 -11.54
CA THR A 91 -0.45 11.63 -12.21
C THR A 91 0.64 12.23 -11.32
N GLY A 92 0.45 12.19 -10.00
CA GLY A 92 1.30 12.89 -9.04
C GLY A 92 1.01 14.40 -8.95
N GLU A 93 0.09 14.89 -9.78
CA GLU A 93 -0.30 16.30 -9.87
C GLU A 93 -1.76 16.47 -9.45
N TYR A 94 -2.01 17.41 -8.55
CA TYR A 94 -3.36 17.89 -8.27
C TYR A 94 -3.36 19.27 -7.65
N THR A 95 -4.48 19.97 -7.75
CA THR A 95 -4.74 21.12 -6.91
C THR A 95 -5.29 20.64 -5.57
N GLY A 96 -4.58 20.96 -4.50
CA GLY A 96 -4.96 20.55 -3.16
C GLY A 96 -4.14 21.26 -2.10
N ILE A 97 -4.07 20.66 -0.92
CA ILE A 97 -3.48 21.34 0.23
C ILE A 97 -2.00 21.00 0.45
N GLY A 98 -1.49 19.95 -0.21
CA GLY A 98 -0.12 19.46 -0.03
C GLY A 98 0.17 19.03 1.41
N ALA A 99 -0.67 18.16 1.95
CA ALA A 99 -0.43 17.48 3.22
C ALA A 99 -1.01 16.07 3.19
N LEU A 100 -0.37 15.15 3.92
CA LEU A 100 -0.97 13.88 4.26
C LEU A 100 -2.03 14.08 5.36
N ILE A 101 -3.27 13.70 5.07
CA ILE A 101 -4.39 13.75 6.01
C ILE A 101 -4.95 12.35 6.22
N SER A 102 -5.38 12.06 7.45
CA SER A 102 -6.19 10.87 7.74
C SER A 102 -7.49 11.27 8.44
N ARG A 103 -8.55 10.48 8.26
CA ARG A 103 -9.81 10.70 8.98
C ARG A 103 -9.87 9.93 10.30
N LYS A 104 -10.32 10.58 11.38
CA LYS A 104 -10.61 9.94 12.68
C LYS A 104 -12.00 10.35 13.13
N LYS A 105 -13.00 9.49 12.86
CA LYS A 105 -14.43 9.73 13.13
C LYS A 105 -14.92 11.09 12.58
N ASP A 106 -15.03 12.06 13.49
CA ASP A 106 -15.64 13.38 13.35
C ASP A 106 -14.65 14.49 12.95
N ARG A 107 -13.37 14.15 12.76
CA ARG A 107 -12.31 15.12 12.42
C ARG A 107 -11.31 14.55 11.41
N LEU A 108 -10.57 15.45 10.77
CA LEU A 108 -9.40 15.09 9.95
C LEU A 108 -8.12 15.42 10.70
N ILE A 109 -7.18 14.49 10.75
CA ILE A 109 -5.88 14.67 11.38
C ILE A 109 -4.87 15.00 10.29
N VAL A 110 -4.21 16.14 10.43
CA VAL A 110 -3.03 16.49 9.62
C VAL A 110 -1.89 15.60 10.08
N ARG A 111 -1.47 14.66 9.22
CA ARG A 111 -0.35 13.75 9.52
C ARG A 111 0.97 14.40 9.17
N GLU A 112 1.05 15.02 8.00
CA GLU A 112 2.31 15.55 7.49
C GLU A 112 2.07 16.66 6.47
N PRO A 113 2.23 17.95 6.85
CA PRO A 113 2.29 19.04 5.89
C PRO A 113 3.57 18.95 5.06
N TYR A 114 3.45 19.08 3.75
CA TYR A 114 4.63 19.12 2.88
C TYR A 114 5.20 20.54 2.83
N LYS A 115 6.53 20.63 2.90
CA LYS A 115 7.25 21.90 2.94
C LYS A 115 6.89 22.79 1.75
N ASN A 116 6.64 24.07 2.02
CA ASN A 116 6.30 25.10 1.02
C ASN A 116 4.98 24.87 0.25
N TYR A 117 4.17 23.86 0.61
CA TYR A 117 2.84 23.65 0.05
C TYR A 117 1.74 24.38 0.84
N PRO A 118 0.51 24.50 0.32
CA PRO A 118 -0.55 25.30 0.93
C PRO A 118 -0.79 25.07 2.42
N ALA A 119 -0.82 23.83 2.90
CA ALA A 119 -1.04 23.51 4.30
C ALA A 119 0.11 24.03 5.21
N ASP A 120 1.36 23.86 4.77
CA ASP A 120 2.53 24.37 5.47
C ASP A 120 2.56 25.90 5.48
N LYS A 121 2.28 26.53 4.33
CA LYS A 121 2.13 28.00 4.20
C LYS A 121 1.00 28.56 5.09
N ALA A 122 -0.09 27.81 5.26
CA ALA A 122 -1.21 28.16 6.13
C ALA A 122 -0.91 27.90 7.62
N GLY A 123 0.28 27.39 7.96
CA GLY A 123 0.70 27.15 9.33
C GLY A 123 0.12 25.89 9.98
N LEU A 124 -0.50 25.00 9.19
CA LEU A 124 -0.94 23.69 9.68
C LEU A 124 0.28 22.83 10.05
N LYS A 125 0.13 22.02 11.09
CA LYS A 125 1.18 21.17 11.67
C LYS A 125 0.67 19.76 11.89
N ALA A 126 1.60 18.80 11.95
CA ALA A 126 1.26 17.43 12.30
C ALA A 126 0.54 17.40 13.67
N GLY A 127 -0.58 16.67 13.73
CA GLY A 127 -1.42 16.56 14.92
C GLY A 127 -2.55 17.60 15.01
N ASP A 128 -2.66 18.52 14.06
CA ASP A 128 -3.85 19.38 13.98
C ASP A 128 -5.09 18.56 13.62
N GLU A 129 -6.19 18.80 14.34
CA GLU A 129 -7.48 18.17 14.09
C GLU A 129 -8.41 19.16 13.40
N ILE A 130 -8.54 19.05 12.08
CA ILE A 130 -9.47 19.87 11.31
C ILE A 130 -10.90 19.43 11.63
N ILE A 131 -11.69 20.37 12.16
CA ILE A 131 -13.08 20.17 12.58
C ILE A 131 -14.08 20.85 11.63
N GLN A 132 -13.64 21.83 10.84
CA GLN A 132 -14.49 22.52 9.86
C GLN A 132 -13.69 22.99 8.65
N ILE A 133 -14.30 22.91 7.47
CA ILE A 133 -13.75 23.40 6.19
C ILE A 133 -14.83 24.25 5.52
N GLY A 134 -14.56 25.54 5.32
CA GLY A 134 -15.59 26.50 4.91
C GLY A 134 -16.74 26.49 5.91
N ASP A 135 -17.95 26.26 5.41
CA ASP A 135 -19.17 26.16 6.22
C ASP A 135 -19.50 24.71 6.63
N VAL A 136 -18.67 23.74 6.24
CA VAL A 136 -18.93 22.31 6.45
C VAL A 136 -18.23 21.82 7.72
N LEU A 137 -19.01 21.37 8.69
CA LEU A 137 -18.53 20.63 9.86
C LEU A 137 -18.12 19.22 9.47
N ILE A 138 -16.90 18.82 9.84
CA ILE A 138 -16.39 17.49 9.50
C ILE A 138 -17.19 16.39 10.19
N ALA A 139 -17.71 16.62 11.39
CA ALA A 139 -18.54 15.65 12.10
C ALA A 139 -19.76 15.17 11.27
N ASP A 140 -20.34 16.09 10.49
CA ASP A 140 -21.57 15.87 9.73
C ASP A 140 -21.28 15.42 8.29
N PHE A 141 -20.09 15.72 7.77
CA PHE A 141 -19.70 15.34 6.42
C PHE A 141 -19.21 13.88 6.36
N LYS A 142 -20.03 12.96 5.83
CA LYS A 142 -19.68 11.53 5.76
C LYS A 142 -18.86 11.14 4.54
N ASP A 143 -18.86 11.97 3.51
CA ASP A 143 -18.10 11.72 2.29
C ASP A 143 -16.59 11.95 2.47
N ASP A 144 -15.84 11.72 1.39
CA ASP A 144 -14.41 11.96 1.33
C ASP A 144 -14.11 13.46 1.48
N ALA A 145 -13.64 13.85 2.67
CA ALA A 145 -13.37 15.25 3.00
C ALA A 145 -12.24 15.87 2.17
N SER A 146 -11.47 15.07 1.41
CA SER A 146 -10.55 15.60 0.41
C SER A 146 -11.27 16.46 -0.64
N GLN A 147 -12.57 16.20 -0.90
CA GLN A 147 -13.40 16.97 -1.82
C GLN A 147 -13.55 18.43 -1.39
N LEU A 148 -13.68 18.67 -0.08
CA LEU A 148 -13.83 20.01 0.50
C LEU A 148 -12.54 20.84 0.35
N MET A 149 -11.44 20.18 0.00
CA MET A 149 -10.12 20.78 -0.15
C MET A 149 -9.66 20.82 -1.61
N LYS A 150 -10.57 20.55 -2.56
CA LYS A 150 -10.33 20.70 -4.00
C LYS A 150 -10.93 22.00 -4.49
N GLY A 151 -10.30 22.53 -5.52
CA GLY A 151 -10.74 23.75 -6.18
C GLY A 151 -9.74 24.14 -7.23
N THR A 152 -9.98 25.27 -7.88
CA THR A 152 -9.01 25.88 -8.78
C THR A 152 -7.91 26.56 -7.97
N LYS A 153 -6.74 26.73 -8.58
CA LYS A 153 -5.63 27.50 -8.02
C LYS A 153 -6.10 28.86 -7.52
N ASN A 154 -5.56 29.31 -6.39
CA ASN A 154 -5.90 30.54 -5.66
C ASN A 154 -7.26 30.54 -4.95
N THR A 155 -8.01 29.43 -4.96
CA THR A 155 -9.21 29.29 -4.12
C THR A 155 -8.82 29.39 -2.65
N LYS A 156 -9.56 30.21 -1.89
CA LYS A 156 -9.37 30.42 -0.46
C LYS A 156 -10.34 29.56 0.32
N ILE A 157 -9.82 28.77 1.26
CA ILE A 157 -10.61 27.86 2.09
C ILE A 157 -10.32 28.19 3.54
N ASN A 158 -11.36 28.56 4.30
CA ASN A 158 -11.23 28.77 5.73
C ASN A 158 -11.23 27.41 6.43
N ILE A 159 -10.25 27.19 7.32
CA ILE A 159 -10.10 25.95 8.07
C ILE A 159 -10.20 26.27 9.55
N LYS A 160 -11.07 25.57 10.27
CA LYS A 160 -11.11 25.57 11.74
C LYS A 160 -10.54 24.25 12.23
N TYR A 161 -9.61 24.32 13.16
CA TYR A 161 -8.91 23.13 13.66
C TYR A 161 -8.63 23.23 15.16
N LEU A 162 -8.46 22.07 15.79
CA LEU A 162 -7.96 21.96 17.15
C LEU A 162 -6.46 21.68 17.10
N ARG A 163 -5.71 22.41 17.92
CA ARG A 163 -4.30 22.13 18.19
C ARG A 163 -4.11 22.12 19.69
N GLN A 164 -3.68 20.99 20.23
CA GLN A 164 -3.50 20.80 21.68
C GLN A 164 -4.77 21.18 22.47
N GLY A 165 -5.95 20.81 21.96
CA GLY A 165 -7.24 21.10 22.58
C GLY A 165 -7.77 22.52 22.42
N GLN A 166 -6.98 23.46 21.87
CA GLN A 166 -7.41 24.83 21.61
C GLN A 166 -7.89 24.99 20.17
N THR A 167 -8.92 25.82 19.98
CA THR A 167 -9.50 26.10 18.65
C THR A 167 -8.73 27.22 17.95
N PHE A 168 -8.34 26.97 16.70
CA PHE A 168 -7.70 27.93 15.82
C PHE A 168 -8.43 28.00 14.48
N THR A 169 -8.19 29.10 13.75
CA THR A 169 -8.61 29.27 12.37
C THR A 169 -7.43 29.67 11.52
N THR A 170 -7.42 29.21 10.27
CA THR A 170 -6.47 29.65 9.24
C THR A 170 -7.15 29.73 7.89
N GLN A 171 -6.60 30.52 6.97
CA GLN A 171 -7.04 30.56 5.59
C GLN A 171 -6.01 29.84 4.72
N LEU A 172 -6.44 28.75 4.11
CA LEU A 172 -5.64 27.99 3.17
C LEU A 172 -5.87 28.54 1.76
N VAL A 173 -4.79 28.73 1.00
CA VAL A 173 -4.84 29.14 -0.41
C VAL A 173 -4.39 27.98 -1.27
N LEU A 174 -5.31 27.41 -2.05
CA LEU A 174 -5.01 26.28 -2.92
C LEU A 174 -3.98 26.64 -3.99
N ASP A 175 -3.03 25.74 -4.21
CA ASP A 175 -2.02 25.84 -5.26
C ASP A 175 -1.81 24.46 -5.88
N GLU A 176 -1.05 24.41 -6.97
CA GLU A 176 -0.62 23.16 -7.57
C GLU A 176 0.31 22.40 -6.61
N VAL A 177 0.03 21.10 -6.44
CA VAL A 177 0.81 20.18 -5.65
C VAL A 177 1.44 19.15 -6.59
N ASP A 178 2.77 19.12 -6.63
CA ASP A 178 3.56 18.16 -7.40
C ASP A 178 4.30 17.22 -6.44
N ILE A 179 3.70 16.08 -6.17
CA ILE A 179 4.31 15.08 -5.28
C ILE A 179 5.31 14.27 -6.10
N LYS A 180 6.61 14.51 -5.86
CA LYS A 180 7.69 13.80 -6.54
C LYS A 180 7.64 12.30 -6.28
N SER A 181 7.78 11.51 -7.33
CA SER A 181 7.99 10.06 -7.21
C SER A 181 9.36 9.76 -6.63
N VAL A 182 10.36 10.59 -6.94
CA VAL A 182 11.68 10.60 -6.29
C VAL A 182 11.76 11.79 -5.31
N PRO A 183 11.29 11.64 -4.05
CA PRO A 183 11.34 12.73 -3.07
C PRO A 183 12.77 13.07 -2.63
N PHE A 184 13.74 12.17 -2.85
CA PHE A 184 15.12 12.39 -2.48
C PHE A 184 16.09 11.61 -3.37
N PHE A 185 17.18 12.26 -3.77
CA PHE A 185 18.39 11.59 -4.24
C PHE A 185 19.64 12.38 -3.80
N GLY A 186 20.75 11.69 -3.63
CA GLY A 186 22.01 12.31 -3.20
C GLY A 186 23.13 11.28 -3.05
N LYS A 187 24.36 11.75 -2.84
CA LYS A 187 25.49 10.86 -2.56
C LYS A 187 25.55 10.50 -1.07
N ILE A 188 25.76 9.21 -0.78
CA ILE A 188 26.04 8.72 0.58
C ILE A 188 27.50 8.97 0.94
N ASP A 189 28.40 8.73 -0.02
CA ASP A 189 29.85 8.88 0.09
C ASP A 189 30.42 9.36 -1.26
N ALA A 190 31.75 9.29 -1.44
CA ALA A 190 32.40 9.74 -2.68
C ALA A 190 31.94 8.95 -3.94
N LYS A 191 31.50 7.69 -3.79
CA LYS A 191 31.23 6.74 -4.87
C LYS A 191 29.74 6.35 -4.97
N THR A 192 29.02 6.35 -3.86
CA THR A 192 27.67 5.77 -3.80
C THR A 192 26.59 6.84 -3.96
N GLY A 193 25.79 6.73 -5.02
CA GLY A 193 24.54 7.46 -5.16
C GLY A 193 23.38 6.73 -4.50
N TYR A 194 22.40 7.48 -3.99
CA TYR A 194 21.20 6.98 -3.34
C TYR A 194 19.98 7.65 -3.94
N ILE A 195 18.99 6.85 -4.33
CA ILE A 195 17.74 7.30 -4.95
C ILE A 195 16.58 6.68 -4.18
N VAL A 196 15.69 7.50 -3.64
CA VAL A 196 14.45 7.05 -3.01
C VAL A 196 13.33 7.14 -4.02
N LEU A 197 12.67 6.02 -4.33
CA LEU A 197 11.47 6.01 -5.15
C LEU A 197 10.27 5.67 -4.26
N ALA A 198 9.41 6.66 -4.00
CA ALA A 198 8.29 6.52 -3.07
C ALA A 198 7.02 5.94 -3.72
N HIS A 199 6.80 6.18 -5.01
CA HIS A 199 5.65 5.68 -5.76
C HIS A 199 5.91 5.70 -7.27
N PHE A 200 5.12 4.95 -8.06
CA PHE A 200 5.27 4.86 -9.51
C PHE A 200 4.18 5.70 -10.23
N SER A 201 4.32 7.03 -10.20
CA SER A 201 3.50 7.95 -11.03
C SER A 201 3.98 7.98 -12.48
N ARG A 202 3.26 8.67 -13.37
CA ARG A 202 3.68 8.90 -14.77
C ARG A 202 5.05 9.57 -14.94
N LYS A 203 5.59 10.21 -13.90
CA LYS A 203 6.91 10.87 -13.93
C LYS A 203 8.03 10.00 -13.37
N ALA A 204 7.70 8.87 -12.74
CA ALA A 204 8.63 8.09 -11.93
C ALA A 204 9.90 7.65 -12.69
N SER A 205 9.75 7.06 -13.86
CA SER A 205 10.89 6.61 -14.66
C SER A 205 11.82 7.75 -15.08
N ASN A 206 11.26 8.90 -15.46
CA ASN A 206 12.03 10.09 -15.81
C ASN A 206 12.75 10.68 -14.59
N GLU A 207 12.08 10.78 -13.43
CA GLU A 207 12.71 11.29 -12.21
C GLU A 207 13.85 10.39 -11.70
N VAL A 208 13.70 9.06 -11.80
CA VAL A 208 14.78 8.10 -11.48
C VAL A 208 15.93 8.23 -12.49
N LYS A 209 15.62 8.39 -13.78
CA LYS A 209 16.62 8.63 -14.83
C LYS A 209 17.42 9.91 -14.54
N ASP A 210 16.74 11.02 -14.29
CA ASP A 210 17.38 12.31 -14.03
C ASP A 210 18.25 12.26 -12.77
N ALA A 211 17.78 11.59 -11.71
CA ALA A 211 18.56 11.37 -10.49
C ALA A 211 19.82 10.53 -10.77
N LEU A 212 19.68 9.44 -11.53
CA LEU A 212 20.80 8.58 -11.92
C LEU A 212 21.85 9.33 -12.75
N GLU A 213 21.42 10.08 -13.77
CA GLU A 213 22.33 10.84 -14.63
C GLU A 213 23.06 11.95 -13.86
N LYS A 214 22.36 12.67 -12.97
CA LYS A 214 22.98 13.68 -12.08
C LYS A 214 23.99 13.05 -11.12
N LEU A 215 23.63 11.95 -10.45
CA LEU A 215 24.54 11.27 -9.53
C LEU A 215 25.81 10.76 -10.25
N LYS A 216 25.65 10.23 -11.46
CA LYS A 216 26.79 9.82 -12.31
C LYS A 216 27.67 11.01 -12.69
N ALA A 217 27.08 12.13 -13.09
CA ALA A 217 27.81 13.36 -13.38
C ALA A 217 28.58 13.88 -12.15
N ASP A 218 27.99 13.69 -10.96
CA ASP A 218 28.60 14.03 -9.66
C ASP A 218 29.64 13.00 -9.17
N GLY A 219 30.00 12.02 -10.00
CA GLY A 219 31.04 11.02 -9.76
C GLY A 219 30.58 9.75 -9.04
N ALA A 220 29.27 9.51 -8.90
CA ALA A 220 28.79 8.24 -8.37
C ALA A 220 29.10 7.08 -9.33
N THR A 221 29.71 6.03 -8.81
CA THR A 221 30.08 4.81 -9.55
C THR A 221 29.26 3.60 -9.14
N GLN A 222 28.34 3.74 -8.18
CA GLN A 222 27.44 2.68 -7.72
C GLN A 222 26.16 3.30 -7.13
N ILE A 223 25.04 2.56 -7.18
CA ILE A 223 23.72 3.08 -6.82
C ILE A 223 23.03 2.18 -5.80
N VAL A 224 22.42 2.81 -4.80
CA VAL A 224 21.40 2.21 -3.94
C VAL A 224 20.04 2.79 -4.32
N LEU A 225 19.14 1.94 -4.82
CA LEU A 225 17.75 2.30 -5.12
C LEU A 225 16.85 1.83 -3.96
N ASP A 226 16.18 2.77 -3.32
CA ASP A 226 15.31 2.49 -2.17
C ASP A 226 13.85 2.40 -2.59
N LEU A 227 13.28 1.21 -2.43
CA LEU A 227 11.86 0.90 -2.67
C LEU A 227 11.11 0.57 -1.38
N ARG A 228 11.72 0.79 -0.20
CA ARG A 228 11.09 0.53 1.09
C ARG A 228 9.86 1.42 1.25
N GLY A 229 8.76 0.84 1.72
CA GLY A 229 7.50 1.58 1.89
C GLY A 229 6.76 1.92 0.60
N ASN A 230 7.30 1.61 -0.58
CA ASN A 230 6.68 1.96 -1.86
C ASN A 230 5.60 0.93 -2.27
N PRO A 231 4.30 1.29 -2.27
CA PRO A 231 3.19 0.38 -2.57
C PRO A 231 3.05 0.04 -4.07
N GLY A 232 3.93 0.60 -4.91
CA GLY A 232 3.94 0.44 -6.35
C GLY A 232 3.27 1.59 -7.08
N GLY A 233 2.51 1.27 -8.14
CA GLY A 233 1.86 2.23 -9.02
C GLY A 233 1.79 1.69 -10.44
N LEU A 234 2.10 2.50 -11.43
CA LEU A 234 1.96 2.16 -12.85
C LEU A 234 2.95 1.08 -13.29
N LEU A 235 2.44 0.02 -13.93
CA LEU A 235 3.22 -1.10 -14.46
C LEU A 235 4.29 -0.65 -15.46
N ASN A 236 3.94 0.25 -16.37
CA ASN A 236 4.85 0.72 -17.43
C ASN A 236 6.04 1.48 -16.85
N GLU A 237 5.85 2.19 -15.74
CA GLU A 237 6.95 2.89 -15.06
C GLU A 237 7.95 1.90 -14.44
N ALA A 238 7.48 0.76 -13.93
CA ALA A 238 8.37 -0.30 -13.47
C ALA A 238 9.22 -0.88 -14.61
N ILE A 239 8.61 -1.09 -15.78
CA ILE A 239 9.31 -1.57 -16.98
C ILE A 239 10.37 -0.56 -17.43
N ASP A 240 10.00 0.72 -17.49
CA ASP A 240 10.90 1.79 -17.92
C ASP A 240 12.05 2.02 -16.91
N ILE A 241 11.79 1.88 -15.60
CA ILE A 241 12.84 1.93 -14.58
C ILE A 241 13.81 0.75 -14.71
N CYS A 242 13.31 -0.47 -14.95
CA CYS A 242 14.19 -1.61 -15.25
C CYS A 242 15.03 -1.34 -16.50
N ASN A 243 14.45 -0.73 -17.53
CA ASN A 243 15.13 -0.39 -18.78
C ASN A 243 16.34 0.55 -18.56
N LEU A 244 16.38 1.35 -17.49
CA LEU A 244 17.56 2.18 -17.18
C LEU A 244 18.81 1.33 -16.95
N PHE A 245 18.64 0.09 -16.47
CA PHE A 245 19.72 -0.78 -16.01
C PHE A 245 19.94 -2.03 -16.86
N VAL A 246 19.05 -2.35 -17.80
CA VAL A 246 19.16 -3.55 -18.64
C VAL A 246 18.99 -3.23 -20.13
N PRO A 247 19.62 -4.02 -21.04
CA PRO A 247 19.57 -3.75 -22.47
C PRO A 247 18.16 -3.71 -23.04
N LYS A 248 17.99 -3.05 -24.18
CA LYS A 248 16.78 -3.10 -24.99
C LYS A 248 16.40 -4.56 -25.34
N ASN A 249 15.10 -4.81 -25.52
CA ASN A 249 14.50 -6.12 -25.80
C ASN A 249 14.60 -7.18 -24.68
N GLU A 250 15.00 -6.80 -23.47
CA GLU A 250 14.98 -7.64 -22.28
C GLU A 250 13.55 -7.85 -21.75
N VAL A 251 13.20 -9.08 -21.37
CA VAL A 251 11.88 -9.38 -20.77
C VAL A 251 11.92 -8.99 -19.30
N ILE A 252 11.03 -8.09 -18.89
CA ILE A 252 10.94 -7.62 -17.50
C ILE A 252 9.84 -8.35 -16.74
N VAL A 253 8.69 -8.53 -17.37
CA VAL A 253 7.51 -9.12 -16.72
C VAL A 253 6.58 -9.71 -17.77
N THR A 254 5.93 -10.82 -17.42
CA THR A 254 4.86 -11.40 -18.23
C THR A 254 3.57 -11.43 -17.43
N THR A 255 2.42 -11.33 -18.10
CA THR A 255 1.11 -11.51 -17.48
C THR A 255 0.42 -12.75 -18.01
N LYS A 256 -0.21 -13.50 -17.10
CA LYS A 256 -1.05 -14.65 -17.46
C LYS A 256 -2.45 -14.48 -16.88
N SER A 257 -3.43 -14.75 -17.71
CA SER A 257 -4.86 -14.64 -17.46
C SER A 257 -5.58 -15.88 -17.97
N ARG A 258 -6.79 -16.10 -17.47
CA ARG A 258 -7.75 -17.03 -18.08
C ARG A 258 -8.12 -16.60 -19.50
N ILE A 259 -8.15 -15.29 -19.78
CA ILE A 259 -8.49 -14.76 -21.09
C ILE A 259 -7.20 -14.47 -21.85
N GLU A 260 -6.96 -15.19 -22.95
CA GLU A 260 -5.72 -15.14 -23.71
C GLU A 260 -5.32 -13.72 -24.13
N LYS A 261 -6.29 -12.88 -24.51
CA LYS A 261 -6.07 -11.47 -24.89
C LYS A 261 -5.50 -10.58 -23.77
N HIS A 262 -5.47 -11.06 -22.52
CA HIS A 262 -4.88 -10.36 -21.38
C HIS A 262 -3.46 -10.85 -21.05
N ASN A 263 -3.00 -11.90 -21.73
CA ASN A 263 -1.61 -12.34 -21.66
C ASN A 263 -0.72 -11.36 -22.41
N ASN A 264 0.36 -10.92 -21.78
CA ASN A 264 1.31 -9.98 -22.37
C ASN A 264 2.73 -10.33 -21.96
N ILE A 265 3.69 -9.99 -22.82
CA ILE A 265 5.12 -10.04 -22.54
C ILE A 265 5.64 -8.60 -22.63
N TYR A 266 6.08 -8.06 -21.50
CA TYR A 266 6.58 -6.70 -21.42
C TYR A 266 8.10 -6.71 -21.50
N LYS A 267 8.62 -5.99 -22.49
CA LYS A 267 10.05 -5.86 -22.75
C LYS A 267 10.48 -4.41 -22.65
N THR A 268 11.75 -4.20 -22.32
CA THR A 268 12.43 -2.91 -22.46
C THR A 268 12.44 -2.46 -23.92
N THR A 269 12.18 -1.18 -24.17
CA THR A 269 12.03 -0.62 -25.54
C THR A 269 13.06 0.45 -25.89
N LYS A 270 13.74 1.00 -24.90
CA LYS A 270 14.70 2.12 -25.01
C LYS A 270 16.13 1.61 -24.79
N GLU A 271 17.11 2.42 -25.19
CA GLU A 271 18.50 2.18 -24.78
C GLU A 271 18.66 2.45 -23.27
N PRO A 272 19.45 1.64 -22.54
CA PRO A 272 19.69 1.82 -21.12
C PRO A 272 20.58 3.03 -20.81
N VAL A 273 20.47 3.54 -19.58
CA VAL A 273 21.37 4.57 -19.07
C VAL A 273 22.70 3.95 -18.63
N ASP A 274 22.63 2.80 -17.94
CA ASP A 274 23.83 2.11 -17.46
C ASP A 274 23.58 0.63 -17.13
N THR A 275 24.14 -0.25 -17.96
CA THR A 275 24.06 -1.71 -17.78
C THR A 275 25.13 -2.28 -16.85
N ALA A 276 26.13 -1.49 -16.46
CA ALA A 276 27.31 -1.95 -15.73
C ALA A 276 27.42 -1.41 -14.29
N ILE A 277 26.79 -0.27 -13.99
CA ILE A 277 26.86 0.35 -12.65
C ILE A 277 26.39 -0.62 -11.55
N PRO A 278 27.20 -0.93 -10.53
CA PRO A 278 26.77 -1.75 -9.41
C PRO A 278 25.49 -1.19 -8.77
N LEU A 279 24.52 -2.07 -8.54
CA LEU A 279 23.16 -1.71 -8.11
C LEU A 279 22.73 -2.59 -6.93
N ALA A 280 22.37 -1.94 -5.83
CA ALA A 280 21.69 -2.54 -4.71
C ALA A 280 20.27 -1.97 -4.60
N ILE A 281 19.29 -2.81 -4.27
CA ILE A 281 17.89 -2.39 -4.10
C ILE A 281 17.43 -2.74 -2.69
N LEU A 282 16.88 -1.76 -1.98
CA LEU A 282 16.29 -1.95 -0.66
C LEU A 282 14.78 -2.18 -0.78
N VAL A 283 14.28 -3.22 -0.12
CA VAL A 283 12.84 -3.55 -0.05
C VAL A 283 12.42 -3.89 1.37
N ASN A 284 11.13 -3.74 1.68
CA ASN A 284 10.55 -4.23 2.92
C ASN A 284 9.12 -4.74 2.70
N GLY A 285 8.45 -5.18 3.79
CA GLY A 285 7.09 -5.73 3.73
C GLY A 285 6.00 -4.78 3.20
N ARG A 286 6.33 -3.49 2.95
CA ARG A 286 5.44 -2.50 2.32
C ARG A 286 5.81 -2.23 0.85
N SER A 287 6.93 -2.74 0.37
CA SER A 287 7.29 -2.74 -1.05
C SER A 287 6.34 -3.67 -1.81
N ALA A 288 5.49 -3.13 -2.69
CA ALA A 288 4.45 -3.91 -3.35
C ALA A 288 4.34 -3.64 -4.86
N SER A 289 3.76 -4.58 -5.62
CA SER A 289 3.34 -4.38 -7.01
C SER A 289 4.49 -3.92 -7.92
N ALA A 290 4.44 -2.71 -8.49
CA ALA A 290 5.49 -2.16 -9.35
C ALA A 290 6.89 -2.21 -8.69
N SER A 291 6.99 -1.98 -7.37
CA SER A 291 8.25 -2.13 -6.62
C SER A 291 8.80 -3.56 -6.72
N GLU A 292 7.91 -4.55 -6.63
CA GLU A 292 8.24 -5.97 -6.69
C GLU A 292 8.57 -6.43 -8.11
N ILE A 293 8.02 -5.77 -9.13
CA ILE A 293 8.41 -5.96 -10.52
C ILE A 293 9.84 -5.45 -10.73
N VAL A 294 10.18 -4.26 -10.25
CA VAL A 294 11.56 -3.73 -10.36
C VAL A 294 12.55 -4.61 -9.61
N SER A 295 12.31 -4.87 -8.32
CA SER A 295 13.22 -5.67 -7.51
C SER A 295 13.29 -7.13 -7.99
N GLY A 296 12.16 -7.73 -8.32
CA GLY A 296 12.07 -9.11 -8.78
C GLY A 296 12.69 -9.31 -10.16
N ALA A 297 12.44 -8.42 -11.13
CA ALA A 297 13.04 -8.50 -12.45
C ALA A 297 14.56 -8.31 -12.39
N LEU A 298 15.05 -7.28 -11.70
CA LEU A 298 16.48 -7.04 -11.60
C LEU A 298 17.22 -8.10 -10.76
N GLN A 299 16.54 -8.77 -9.82
CA GLN A 299 17.06 -9.96 -9.15
C GLN A 299 17.16 -11.14 -10.12
N ASP A 300 16.08 -11.45 -10.83
CA ASP A 300 16.00 -12.58 -11.75
C ASP A 300 16.96 -12.46 -12.94
N LEU A 301 17.28 -11.23 -13.36
CA LEU A 301 18.25 -10.94 -14.41
C LEU A 301 19.70 -10.88 -13.89
N ASP A 302 19.91 -11.09 -12.58
CA ASP A 302 21.19 -10.94 -11.88
C ASP A 302 21.83 -9.57 -12.12
N ARG A 303 21.00 -8.53 -12.21
CA ARG A 303 21.42 -7.14 -12.43
C ARG A 303 21.61 -6.38 -11.12
N ALA A 304 20.89 -6.74 -10.07
CA ALA A 304 20.94 -6.08 -8.77
C ALA A 304 20.96 -7.09 -7.62
N VAL A 305 21.60 -6.68 -6.52
CA VAL A 305 21.50 -7.36 -5.22
C VAL A 305 20.34 -6.75 -4.44
N ILE A 306 19.44 -7.59 -3.95
CA ILE A 306 18.27 -7.16 -3.16
C ILE A 306 18.55 -7.32 -1.67
N LEU A 307 18.27 -6.31 -0.86
CA LEU A 307 18.47 -6.32 0.59
C LEU A 307 17.22 -5.84 1.33
N GLY A 308 17.06 -6.26 2.60
CA GLY A 308 16.00 -5.79 3.50
C GLY A 308 15.13 -6.91 4.05
N SER A 309 13.80 -6.75 4.03
CA SER A 309 12.86 -7.85 4.31
C SER A 309 12.12 -8.28 3.07
N ARG A 310 11.57 -9.49 3.11
CA ARG A 310 10.56 -9.97 2.15
C ARG A 310 9.50 -8.90 1.87
N SER A 311 9.21 -8.71 0.58
CA SER A 311 8.24 -7.71 0.10
C SER A 311 6.79 -8.15 0.32
N PHE A 312 5.83 -7.29 -0.05
CA PHE A 312 4.42 -7.46 0.31
C PHE A 312 3.76 -8.72 -0.29
N GLY A 313 4.10 -9.08 -1.52
CA GLY A 313 3.56 -10.24 -2.24
C GLY A 313 2.33 -9.94 -3.08
N LYS A 314 2.28 -8.80 -3.78
CA LYS A 314 1.17 -8.48 -4.71
C LYS A 314 1.58 -8.79 -6.15
N GLY A 315 1.24 -10.00 -6.59
CA GLY A 315 1.45 -10.54 -7.94
C GLY A 315 0.28 -10.35 -8.91
N LEU A 316 -0.65 -9.41 -8.63
CA LEU A 316 -1.89 -9.22 -9.41
C LEU A 316 -1.84 -7.96 -10.27
N VAL A 317 -2.41 -8.04 -11.47
CA VAL A 317 -2.55 -6.92 -12.40
C VAL A 317 -4.02 -6.54 -12.52
N GLN A 318 -4.29 -5.26 -12.28
CA GLN A 318 -5.61 -4.67 -12.45
C GLN A 318 -5.69 -3.91 -13.76
N ARG A 319 -6.89 -3.87 -14.36
CA ARG A 319 -7.23 -3.01 -15.49
C ARG A 319 -8.48 -2.21 -15.15
N SER A 320 -8.45 -0.91 -15.46
CA SER A 320 -9.66 -0.09 -15.44
C SER A 320 -10.47 -0.32 -16.71
N VAL A 321 -11.78 -0.51 -16.54
CA VAL A 321 -12.79 -0.64 -17.57
C VAL A 321 -13.77 0.50 -17.36
N ASP A 322 -13.94 1.34 -18.38
CA ASP A 322 -14.95 2.40 -18.35
C ASP A 322 -16.35 1.78 -18.38
N LEU A 323 -17.20 2.26 -17.49
CA LEU A 323 -18.61 1.90 -17.39
C LEU A 323 -19.48 3.10 -17.78
N THR A 324 -20.80 2.94 -17.67
CA THR A 324 -21.75 4.01 -17.95
C THR A 324 -21.62 5.17 -16.95
N TYR A 325 -22.06 6.35 -17.38
CA TYR A 325 -22.09 7.57 -16.55
C TYR A 325 -20.73 8.02 -15.99
N GLY A 326 -19.61 7.64 -16.65
CA GLY A 326 -18.27 8.07 -16.23
C GLY A 326 -17.72 7.32 -15.02
N THR A 327 -18.36 6.22 -14.63
CA THR A 327 -17.92 5.30 -13.59
C THR A 327 -16.90 4.29 -14.16
N GLN A 328 -16.14 3.60 -13.30
CA GLN A 328 -15.15 2.62 -13.74
C GLN A 328 -15.13 1.37 -12.86
N LEU A 329 -14.85 0.23 -13.48
CA LEU A 329 -14.46 -1.00 -12.79
C LEU A 329 -12.96 -1.17 -12.90
N LYS A 330 -12.24 -1.16 -11.76
CA LYS A 330 -10.87 -1.64 -11.71
C LYS A 330 -10.91 -3.11 -11.35
N VAL A 331 -10.61 -3.99 -12.31
CA VAL A 331 -10.74 -5.44 -12.14
C VAL A 331 -9.39 -6.15 -12.24
N THR A 332 -9.16 -7.12 -11.35
CA THR A 332 -8.01 -8.02 -11.44
C THR A 332 -8.18 -8.97 -12.63
N ILE A 333 -7.32 -8.81 -13.64
CA ILE A 333 -7.41 -9.58 -14.90
C ILE A 333 -6.30 -10.60 -15.07
N SER A 334 -5.20 -10.50 -14.34
CA SER A 334 -4.02 -11.35 -14.54
C SER A 334 -3.18 -11.48 -13.29
N ARG A 335 -2.36 -12.53 -13.26
CA ARG A 335 -1.16 -12.61 -12.42
C ARG A 335 0.04 -12.20 -13.25
N TYR A 336 1.03 -11.57 -12.63
CA TYR A 336 2.31 -11.32 -13.28
C TYR A 336 3.39 -12.26 -12.79
N TYR A 337 4.38 -12.47 -13.66
CA TYR A 337 5.50 -13.37 -13.46
C TYR A 337 6.78 -12.64 -13.83
N THR A 338 7.79 -12.73 -12.97
CA THR A 338 9.11 -12.15 -13.18
C THR A 338 9.89 -12.96 -14.25
N PRO A 339 11.07 -12.51 -14.70
CA PRO A 339 11.81 -13.15 -15.80
C PRO A 339 12.15 -14.64 -15.57
N SER A 340 12.32 -15.08 -14.32
CA SER A 340 12.52 -16.51 -14.02
C SER A 340 11.24 -17.35 -14.16
N GLY A 341 10.08 -16.71 -14.38
CA GLY A 341 8.77 -17.36 -14.48
C GLY A 341 8.05 -17.57 -13.15
N ARG A 342 8.54 -16.99 -12.03
CA ARG A 342 7.90 -17.12 -10.71
C ARG A 342 6.79 -16.09 -10.51
N CYS A 343 5.73 -16.49 -9.80
CA CYS A 343 4.64 -15.60 -9.39
C CYS A 343 4.81 -15.22 -7.93
N ILE A 344 5.00 -13.94 -7.63
CA ILE A 344 5.28 -13.50 -6.26
C ILE A 344 4.02 -13.32 -5.39
N GLN A 345 2.82 -13.63 -5.92
CA GLN A 345 1.55 -13.45 -5.22
C GLN A 345 1.49 -14.26 -3.92
N ALA A 346 1.36 -13.57 -2.78
CA ALA A 346 1.40 -14.19 -1.45
C ALA A 346 0.06 -14.77 -0.98
N LEU A 347 -1.04 -14.08 -1.28
CA LEU A 347 -2.38 -14.51 -0.88
C LEU A 347 -3.05 -15.34 -1.98
N ASP A 348 -3.61 -16.47 -1.59
CA ASP A 348 -4.45 -17.30 -2.46
C ASP A 348 -5.90 -16.84 -2.39
N TYR A 349 -6.31 -16.05 -3.39
CA TYR A 349 -7.70 -15.61 -3.53
C TYR A 349 -8.61 -16.68 -4.16
N ALA A 350 -8.06 -17.76 -4.71
CA ALA A 350 -8.85 -18.85 -5.28
C ALA A 350 -9.30 -19.86 -4.21
N HIS A 351 -8.45 -20.11 -3.22
CA HIS A 351 -8.73 -21.04 -2.12
C HIS A 351 -8.82 -20.30 -0.78
N LYS A 352 -10.02 -19.77 -0.50
CA LYS A 352 -10.33 -19.07 0.74
C LYS A 352 -10.69 -20.07 1.84
N ASP A 353 -10.52 -19.67 3.10
CA ASP A 353 -10.96 -20.47 4.23
C ASP A 353 -12.49 -20.49 4.38
N LYS A 354 -12.99 -21.20 5.41
CA LYS A 354 -14.42 -21.32 5.74
C LYS A 354 -15.12 -19.98 6.00
N ASN A 355 -14.36 -18.92 6.31
CA ASN A 355 -14.87 -17.58 6.55
C ASN A 355 -14.74 -16.67 5.31
N GLY A 356 -14.30 -17.22 4.16
CA GLY A 356 -14.09 -16.46 2.94
C GLY A 356 -12.83 -15.58 2.97
N VAL A 357 -11.88 -15.85 3.87
CA VAL A 357 -10.64 -15.08 3.98
C VAL A 357 -9.54 -15.76 3.16
N ALA A 358 -8.86 -14.97 2.32
CA ALA A 358 -7.72 -15.45 1.55
C ALA A 358 -6.53 -15.73 2.47
N GLN A 359 -5.88 -16.89 2.28
CA GLN A 359 -4.78 -17.33 3.12
C GLN A 359 -3.44 -17.12 2.43
N LYS A 360 -2.38 -16.89 3.21
CA LYS A 360 -1.02 -16.83 2.65
C LYS A 360 -0.57 -18.23 2.24
N THR A 361 0.11 -18.33 1.11
CA THR A 361 0.79 -19.57 0.73
C THR A 361 1.85 -19.91 1.77
N ASP A 362 1.79 -21.13 2.31
CA ASP A 362 2.78 -21.65 3.25
C ASP A 362 4.15 -21.76 2.56
N ALA A 363 5.21 -21.34 3.23
CA ALA A 363 6.57 -21.35 2.68
C ALA A 363 7.03 -22.75 2.24
N LYS A 364 6.51 -23.82 2.87
CA LYS A 364 6.80 -25.21 2.46
C LYS A 364 6.26 -25.57 1.08
N ASN A 365 5.30 -24.79 0.57
CA ASN A 365 4.66 -24.98 -0.73
C ASN A 365 5.25 -24.05 -1.81
N PHE A 366 6.30 -23.29 -1.50
CA PHE A 366 6.96 -22.45 -2.49
C PHE A 366 7.74 -23.31 -3.50
N ASN A 367 7.64 -22.95 -4.78
CA ASN A 367 8.41 -23.55 -5.85
C ASN A 367 9.71 -22.80 -6.04
N ALA A 368 10.79 -23.56 -6.26
CA ALA A 368 12.10 -23.00 -6.57
C ALA A 368 12.23 -22.71 -8.07
N PHE A 369 12.76 -21.54 -8.39
CA PHE A 369 13.11 -21.08 -9.73
C PHE A 369 14.57 -20.67 -9.77
N LYS A 370 15.07 -20.37 -10.97
CA LYS A 370 16.45 -19.96 -11.19
C LYS A 370 16.51 -18.59 -11.85
N THR A 371 17.34 -17.70 -11.29
CA THR A 371 17.75 -16.47 -11.98
C THR A 371 18.56 -16.82 -13.24
N ARG A 372 18.83 -15.84 -14.09
CA ARG A 372 19.60 -15.98 -15.33
C ARG A 372 20.94 -16.71 -15.16
N LYS A 373 21.62 -16.48 -14.03
CA LYS A 373 22.91 -17.08 -13.66
C LYS A 373 22.77 -18.19 -12.63
N GLY A 374 21.53 -18.60 -12.33
CA GLY A 374 21.24 -19.81 -11.56
C GLY A 374 21.20 -19.63 -10.05
N ARG A 375 21.00 -18.41 -9.51
CA ARG A 375 20.62 -18.26 -8.09
C ARG A 375 19.23 -18.88 -7.88
N THR A 376 18.99 -19.47 -6.71
CA THR A 376 17.65 -19.97 -6.36
C THR A 376 16.79 -18.81 -5.90
N VAL A 377 15.60 -18.67 -6.48
CA VAL A 377 14.57 -17.72 -6.06
C VAL A 377 13.24 -18.45 -5.93
N TYR A 378 12.30 -17.90 -5.16
CA TYR A 378 11.04 -18.57 -4.83
C TYR A 378 9.81 -17.73 -5.22
N ASP A 379 8.71 -18.41 -5.50
CA ASP A 379 7.38 -17.81 -5.70
C ASP A 379 6.63 -17.58 -4.37
N GLY A 380 5.35 -17.20 -4.45
CA GLY A 380 4.37 -17.42 -3.39
C GLY A 380 4.42 -16.51 -2.16
N GLY A 381 5.35 -15.56 -2.06
CA GLY A 381 5.48 -14.77 -0.84
C GLY A 381 6.12 -13.39 -1.01
N GLY A 382 6.02 -12.76 -2.17
CA GLY A 382 6.81 -11.57 -2.50
C GLY A 382 8.26 -11.89 -2.87
N VAL A 383 9.02 -10.86 -3.20
CA VAL A 383 10.44 -10.90 -3.47
C VAL A 383 11.18 -11.13 -2.14
N LEU A 384 11.87 -12.27 -2.06
CA LEU A 384 12.82 -12.56 -0.98
C LEU A 384 14.16 -11.87 -1.30
N PRO A 385 14.68 -11.01 -0.41
CA PRO A 385 16.01 -10.41 -0.60
C PRO A 385 17.12 -11.45 -0.70
N ASP A 386 18.20 -11.09 -1.39
CA ASP A 386 19.44 -11.88 -1.41
C ASP A 386 20.15 -11.80 -0.05
N ILE A 387 19.99 -10.67 0.64
CA ILE A 387 20.47 -10.44 2.00
C ILE A 387 19.29 -9.98 2.85
N GLU A 388 18.75 -10.89 3.66
CA GLU A 388 17.74 -10.56 4.66
C GLU A 388 18.37 -9.80 5.84
N LEU A 389 17.67 -8.78 6.30
CA LEU A 389 18.06 -7.97 7.45
C LEU A 389 16.93 -8.05 8.47
N ASP A 390 17.08 -8.86 9.52
CA ASP A 390 16.00 -9.09 10.49
C ASP A 390 15.52 -7.81 11.20
N GLU A 391 16.38 -6.80 11.30
CA GLU A 391 16.08 -5.47 11.83
C GLU A 391 14.95 -4.74 11.06
N THR A 392 14.60 -5.23 9.87
CA THR A 392 13.59 -4.62 8.99
C THR A 392 12.19 -5.21 9.17
N LYS A 393 12.06 -6.30 9.94
CA LYS A 393 10.77 -6.92 10.25
C LYS A 393 10.12 -6.15 11.41
N MET A 394 8.95 -5.58 11.16
CA MET A 394 8.21 -4.91 12.21
C MET A 394 7.61 -5.90 13.19
N SER A 395 7.76 -5.65 14.50
CA SER A 395 7.14 -6.50 15.51
C SER A 395 5.61 -6.26 15.57
N PRO A 396 4.81 -7.25 16.02
CA PRO A 396 3.36 -7.07 16.14
C PRO A 396 2.97 -5.88 17.04
N ILE A 397 3.70 -5.67 18.14
CA ILE A 397 3.46 -4.56 19.06
C ILE A 397 3.71 -3.20 18.39
N THR A 398 4.76 -3.10 17.58
CA THR A 398 5.04 -1.86 16.84
C THR A 398 4.02 -1.61 15.73
N THR A 399 3.57 -2.67 15.05
CA THR A 399 2.48 -2.57 14.06
C THR A 399 1.19 -2.06 14.71
N ALA A 400 0.84 -2.59 15.89
CA ALA A 400 -0.29 -2.12 16.68
C ALA A 400 -0.15 -0.64 17.07
N LEU A 401 1.03 -0.22 17.53
CA LEU A 401 1.32 1.18 17.88
C LEU A 401 1.17 2.14 16.70
N LEU A 402 1.58 1.74 15.50
CA LEU A 402 1.37 2.56 14.30
C LEU A 402 -0.11 2.61 13.90
N LYS A 403 -0.81 1.47 13.94
CA LYS A 403 -2.23 1.38 13.60
C LYS A 403 -3.09 2.26 14.51
N ASN A 404 -2.76 2.30 15.80
CA ASN A 404 -3.52 3.01 16.82
C ASN A 404 -2.92 4.36 17.21
N ASP A 405 -2.08 4.94 16.35
CA ASP A 405 -1.48 6.27 16.49
C ASP A 405 -0.59 6.47 17.74
N GLY A 406 -0.24 5.44 18.51
CA GLY A 406 0.54 5.57 19.74
C GLY A 406 1.87 6.30 19.55
N ILE A 407 2.60 5.97 18.48
CA ILE A 407 3.87 6.65 18.13
C ILE A 407 3.60 8.09 17.65
N PHE A 408 2.60 8.28 16.80
CA PHE A 408 2.28 9.58 16.21
C PHE A 408 1.79 10.58 17.28
N ASP A 409 0.86 10.17 18.14
CA ASP A 409 0.29 11.01 19.20
C ASP A 409 1.35 11.36 20.26
N TYR A 410 2.25 10.41 20.58
CA TYR A 410 3.38 10.70 21.45
C TYR A 410 4.35 11.70 20.81
N ALA A 411 4.75 11.49 19.56
CA ALA A 411 5.64 12.41 18.86
C ALA A 411 5.04 13.82 18.75
N THR A 412 3.73 13.93 18.54
CA THR A 412 2.99 15.20 18.59
C THR A 412 3.09 15.85 19.98
N THR A 413 2.80 15.09 21.04
CA THR A 413 2.91 15.58 22.43
C THR A 413 4.33 16.03 22.76
N TYR A 414 5.33 15.26 22.35
CA TYR A 414 6.74 15.57 22.56
C TYR A 414 7.16 16.85 21.84
N TYR A 415 6.73 17.02 20.59
CA TYR A 415 7.03 18.19 19.78
C TYR A 415 6.53 19.49 20.44
N TYR A 416 5.27 19.51 20.90
CA TYR A 416 4.71 20.70 21.55
C TYR A 416 5.29 20.99 22.94
N LYS A 417 5.88 19.99 23.61
CA LYS A 417 6.67 20.20 24.83
C LYS A 417 8.09 20.73 24.55
N ASN A 418 8.62 20.49 23.35
CA ASN A 418 10.01 20.80 22.98
C ASN A 418 10.10 21.57 21.64
N PRO A 419 9.38 22.69 21.44
CA PRO A 419 9.17 23.27 20.11
C PRO A 419 10.46 23.76 19.41
N ASN A 420 11.54 24.00 20.17
CA ASN A 420 12.73 24.72 19.70
C ASN A 420 13.99 23.82 19.64
N LEU A 421 13.89 22.59 19.14
CA LEU A 421 15.07 21.74 18.93
C LEU A 421 15.89 22.13 17.67
N GLY A 422 15.36 23.00 16.81
CA GLY A 422 16.04 23.49 15.61
C GLY A 422 16.46 22.35 14.67
N ASP A 423 17.66 22.47 14.09
CA ASP A 423 18.22 21.47 13.16
C ASP A 423 18.84 20.25 13.86
N LYS A 424 18.81 20.18 15.20
CA LYS A 424 19.34 19.03 15.92
C LYS A 424 18.40 17.85 15.74
N THR A 425 18.93 16.72 15.28
CA THR A 425 18.20 15.46 15.24
C THR A 425 17.87 15.03 16.68
N PRO A 426 16.58 14.95 17.07
CA PRO A 426 16.22 14.48 18.40
C PRO A 426 16.66 13.03 18.57
N THR A 427 17.27 12.71 19.70
CA THR A 427 17.64 11.33 20.07
C THR A 427 16.75 10.89 21.22
N ILE A 428 16.13 9.71 21.12
CA ILE A 428 15.19 9.22 22.14
C ILE A 428 15.98 8.57 23.29
N THR A 429 16.08 9.30 24.41
CA THR A 429 16.75 8.84 25.62
C THR A 429 15.90 7.81 26.38
N ASP A 430 16.49 7.15 27.37
CA ASP A 430 15.77 6.19 28.24
C ASP A 430 14.65 6.86 29.04
N ALA A 431 14.83 8.14 29.39
CA ALA A 431 13.81 8.95 30.04
C ALA A 431 12.64 9.21 29.07
N ASP A 432 12.94 9.56 27.82
CA ASP A 432 11.92 9.75 26.78
C ASP A 432 11.14 8.45 26.52
N TYR A 433 11.82 7.31 26.46
CA TYR A 433 11.15 6.03 26.25
C TYR A 433 10.28 5.62 27.45
N SER A 434 10.73 5.90 28.67
CA SER A 434 9.91 5.71 29.88
C SER A 434 8.67 6.62 29.86
N SER A 435 8.82 7.87 29.43
CA SER A 435 7.70 8.80 29.23
C SER A 435 6.75 8.32 28.14
N PHE A 436 7.24 7.70 27.07
CA PHE A 436 6.41 7.08 26.04
C PHE A 436 5.55 5.94 26.61
N LYS A 437 6.13 5.01 27.38
CA LYS A 437 5.36 3.94 28.02
C LYS A 437 4.27 4.49 28.95
N GLN A 438 4.59 5.53 29.73
CA GLN A 438 3.62 6.20 30.59
C GLN A 438 2.52 6.91 29.78
N PHE A 439 2.88 7.51 28.64
CA PHE A 439 1.92 8.13 27.72
C PHE A 439 0.92 7.11 27.19
N LEU A 440 1.37 5.94 26.73
CA LEU A 440 0.48 4.88 26.23
C LEU A 440 -0.53 4.46 27.31
N LYS A 441 -0.06 4.24 28.54
CA LYS A 441 -0.90 3.86 29.69
C LYS A 441 -1.92 4.94 30.04
N THR A 442 -1.47 6.19 30.12
CA THR A 442 -2.32 7.33 30.51
C THR A 442 -3.42 7.59 29.48
N ASN A 443 -3.08 7.50 28.19
CA ASN A 443 -4.03 7.72 27.10
C ASN A 443 -4.83 6.46 26.73
N LYS A 444 -4.61 5.34 27.43
CA LYS A 444 -5.27 4.05 27.17
C LYS A 444 -5.21 3.66 25.70
N ILE A 445 -4.04 3.82 25.08
CA ILE A 445 -3.82 3.44 23.69
C ILE A 445 -4.01 1.92 23.59
N SER A 446 -5.05 1.52 22.86
CA SER A 446 -5.32 0.12 22.59
C SER A 446 -4.27 -0.42 21.63
N PHE A 447 -3.80 -1.65 21.84
CA PHE A 447 -2.99 -2.34 20.83
C PHE A 447 -3.88 -3.09 19.85
N ASP A 448 -5.14 -3.35 20.22
CA ASP A 448 -6.11 -4.13 19.46
C ASP A 448 -5.51 -5.46 18.99
N THR A 449 -4.75 -6.11 19.87
CA THR A 449 -4.32 -7.48 19.62
C THR A 449 -5.54 -8.39 19.53
N GLU A 450 -5.44 -9.50 18.81
CA GLU A 450 -6.56 -10.45 18.68
C GLU A 450 -7.07 -10.90 20.06
N SER A 451 -6.17 -11.11 21.01
CA SER A 451 -6.50 -11.45 22.39
C SER A 451 -7.22 -10.32 23.14
N GLU A 452 -6.77 -9.07 23.02
CA GLU A 452 -7.46 -7.93 23.63
C GLU A 452 -8.88 -7.74 23.06
N VAL A 453 -9.02 -7.86 21.74
CA VAL A 453 -10.32 -7.73 21.06
C VAL A 453 -11.25 -8.86 21.48
N ALA A 454 -10.76 -10.11 21.53
CA ALA A 454 -11.53 -11.25 22.00
C ALA A 454 -11.97 -11.07 23.45
N LEU A 455 -11.08 -10.59 24.32
CA LEU A 455 -11.39 -10.32 25.72
C LEU A 455 -12.45 -9.20 25.84
N LYS A 456 -12.31 -8.08 25.12
CA LYS A 456 -13.34 -7.01 25.09
C LYS A 456 -14.69 -7.51 24.60
N ASN A 457 -14.71 -8.34 23.55
CA ASN A 457 -15.94 -8.92 23.01
C ASN A 457 -16.58 -9.90 24.00
N MET A 458 -15.79 -10.70 24.71
CA MET A 458 -16.26 -11.58 25.79
C MET A 458 -16.97 -10.77 26.87
N MET A 459 -16.38 -9.66 27.34
CA MET A 459 -17.02 -8.80 28.35
C MET A 459 -18.28 -8.11 27.82
N ALA A 460 -18.31 -7.73 26.55
CA ALA A 460 -19.53 -7.21 25.93
C ALA A 460 -20.65 -8.27 25.89
N ALA A 461 -20.32 -9.51 25.54
CA ALA A 461 -21.26 -10.63 25.59
C ALA A 461 -21.72 -10.92 27.04
N ALA A 462 -20.80 -10.96 28.00
CA ALA A 462 -21.09 -11.18 29.40
C ALA A 462 -22.06 -10.13 29.98
N LYS A 463 -21.94 -8.85 29.58
CA LYS A 463 -22.89 -7.79 29.95
C LYS A 463 -24.28 -8.01 29.37
N ASN A 464 -24.36 -8.46 28.11
CA ASN A 464 -25.65 -8.78 27.48
C ASN A 464 -26.32 -10.00 28.15
N GLU A 465 -25.51 -10.96 28.59
CA GLU A 465 -25.92 -12.15 29.33
C GLU A 465 -26.14 -11.89 30.83
N LYS A 466 -25.75 -10.71 31.33
CA LYS A 466 -25.81 -10.29 32.75
C LYS A 466 -24.99 -11.18 33.70
N ILE A 467 -23.84 -11.67 33.22
CA ILE A 467 -22.88 -12.45 34.01
C ILE A 467 -21.56 -11.69 34.26
N ASP A 468 -21.48 -10.42 33.84
CA ASP A 468 -20.27 -9.60 33.90
C ASP A 468 -19.76 -9.38 35.32
N GLU A 469 -20.65 -9.20 36.30
CA GLU A 469 -20.27 -9.11 37.72
C GLU A 469 -19.65 -10.42 38.24
N THR A 470 -20.14 -11.57 37.75
CA THR A 470 -19.65 -12.89 38.18
C THR A 470 -18.23 -13.17 37.67
N ILE A 471 -17.90 -12.71 36.46
CA ILE A 471 -16.58 -12.94 35.84
C ILE A 471 -15.62 -11.75 35.97
N ALA A 472 -16.01 -10.70 36.69
CA ALA A 472 -15.28 -9.43 36.73
C ALA A 472 -13.84 -9.59 37.21
N THR A 473 -13.62 -10.45 38.20
CA THR A 473 -12.29 -10.68 38.79
C THR A 473 -11.35 -11.37 37.80
N GLU A 474 -11.82 -12.44 37.16
CA GLU A 474 -11.07 -13.21 36.17
C GLU A 474 -10.78 -12.35 34.94
N TYR A 475 -11.75 -11.54 34.51
CA TYR A 475 -11.57 -10.58 33.44
C TYR A 475 -10.44 -9.59 33.75
N GLN A 476 -10.46 -8.99 34.95
CA GLN A 476 -9.43 -8.05 35.38
C GLN A 476 -8.05 -8.71 35.46
N GLN A 477 -7.98 -9.96 35.92
CA GLN A 477 -6.73 -10.72 35.96
C GLN A 477 -6.17 -10.98 34.56
N LEU A 478 -7.02 -11.39 33.62
CA LEU A 478 -6.63 -11.59 32.22
C LEU A 478 -6.19 -10.29 31.56
N GLN A 479 -6.93 -9.20 31.80
CA GLN A 479 -6.57 -7.88 31.31
C GLN A 479 -5.19 -7.45 31.83
N ALA A 480 -4.93 -7.58 33.15
CA ALA A 480 -3.65 -7.25 33.73
C ALA A 480 -2.50 -8.13 33.21
N ALA A 481 -2.77 -9.41 32.92
CA ALA A 481 -1.78 -10.31 32.32
C ALA A 481 -1.43 -9.90 30.88
N LEU A 482 -2.42 -9.48 30.09
CA LEU A 482 -2.20 -8.94 28.74
C LEU A 482 -1.39 -7.64 28.81
N GLU A 483 -1.77 -6.69 29.66
CA GLU A 483 -1.03 -5.43 29.85
C GLU A 483 0.44 -5.67 30.26
N LYS A 484 0.69 -6.66 31.12
CA LYS A 484 2.06 -7.06 31.51
C LYS A 484 2.84 -7.65 30.32
N SER A 485 2.19 -8.48 29.51
CA SER A 485 2.77 -9.05 28.29
C SER A 485 3.14 -7.94 27.30
N GLU A 486 2.25 -6.97 27.09
CA GLU A 486 2.48 -5.81 26.23
C GLU A 486 3.64 -4.96 26.73
N SER A 487 3.71 -4.68 28.04
CA SER A 487 4.87 -3.97 28.62
C SER A 487 6.18 -4.71 28.33
N THR A 488 6.18 -6.04 28.44
CA THR A 488 7.36 -6.86 28.13
C THR A 488 7.74 -6.77 26.65
N LEU A 489 6.74 -6.76 25.76
CA LEU A 489 6.94 -6.60 24.32
C LEU A 489 7.45 -5.20 23.97
N LEU A 490 6.96 -4.15 24.62
CA LEU A 490 7.50 -2.80 24.47
C LEU A 490 8.99 -2.76 24.85
N ASP A 491 9.36 -3.35 25.98
CA ASP A 491 10.77 -3.37 26.42
C ASP A 491 11.65 -4.18 25.46
N LYS A 492 11.17 -5.33 25.00
CA LYS A 492 11.88 -6.18 24.02
C LYS A 492 12.11 -5.47 22.69
N ASN A 493 11.15 -4.65 22.23
CA ASN A 493 11.19 -4.00 20.91
C ASN A 493 11.56 -2.50 20.99
N GLN A 494 12.15 -2.04 22.10
CA GLN A 494 12.40 -0.62 22.32
C GLN A 494 13.25 0.05 21.23
N LYS A 495 14.23 -0.65 20.64
CA LYS A 495 15.10 -0.09 19.58
C LYS A 495 14.27 0.30 18.35
N GLU A 496 13.38 -0.61 17.93
CA GLU A 496 12.47 -0.40 16.80
C GLU A 496 11.53 0.79 17.07
N ILE A 497 10.89 0.80 18.25
CA ILE A 497 9.92 1.83 18.62
C ILE A 497 10.59 3.21 18.74
N ARG A 498 11.78 3.29 19.36
CA ARG A 498 12.55 4.53 19.46
C ARG A 498 12.91 5.10 18.10
N ASN A 499 13.33 4.26 17.16
CA ASN A 499 13.61 4.69 15.80
C ASN A 499 12.37 5.33 15.16
N LEU A 500 11.19 4.71 15.28
CA LEU A 500 9.97 5.27 14.70
C LEU A 500 9.54 6.59 15.35
N ILE A 501 9.66 6.72 16.68
CA ILE A 501 9.41 8.00 17.37
C ILE A 501 10.40 9.05 16.85
N GLN A 502 11.67 8.71 16.74
CA GLN A 502 12.72 9.61 16.23
C GLN A 502 12.43 10.07 14.80
N GLU A 503 12.05 9.17 13.91
CA GLU A 503 11.67 9.49 12.52
C GLU A 503 10.48 10.46 12.47
N GLU A 504 9.44 10.20 13.26
CA GLU A 504 8.28 11.08 13.38
C GLU A 504 8.65 12.47 13.91
N LEU A 505 9.59 12.57 14.85
CA LEU A 505 10.09 13.85 15.32
C LEU A 505 10.94 14.57 14.27
N ILE A 506 11.84 13.87 13.56
CA ILE A 506 12.66 14.48 12.50
C ILE A 506 11.76 15.12 11.45
N LYS A 507 10.69 14.45 11.00
CA LYS A 507 9.75 15.01 10.04
C LYS A 507 9.07 16.29 10.55
N ARG A 508 8.79 16.39 11.85
CA ARG A 508 8.17 17.58 12.47
C ARG A 508 9.12 18.78 12.55
N TYR A 509 10.42 18.54 12.77
CA TYR A 509 11.42 19.61 12.87
C TYR A 509 12.07 19.97 11.54
N GLN A 510 12.27 18.99 10.65
CA GLN A 510 13.15 19.10 9.48
C GLN A 510 12.50 18.63 8.18
N TYR A 511 11.20 18.34 8.19
CA TYR A 511 10.46 17.79 7.05
C TYR A 511 11.05 16.45 6.56
N GLN A 512 10.61 15.96 5.40
CA GLN A 512 11.09 14.68 4.84
C GLN A 512 12.56 14.75 4.46
N GLU A 513 13.04 15.92 4.04
CA GLU A 513 14.42 16.12 3.63
C GLU A 513 15.38 15.83 4.79
N GLY A 514 15.08 16.29 6.00
CA GLY A 514 15.86 15.97 7.20
C GLY A 514 15.86 14.47 7.52
N LEU A 515 14.74 13.78 7.29
CA LEU A 515 14.64 12.33 7.49
C LEU A 515 15.56 11.56 6.53
N TYR A 516 15.58 11.93 5.25
CA TYR A 516 16.47 11.28 4.27
C TYR A 516 17.95 11.56 4.56
N GLN A 517 18.29 12.79 4.96
CA GLN A 517 19.64 13.13 5.40
C GLN A 517 20.06 12.32 6.64
N TYR A 518 19.14 12.10 7.56
CA TYR A 518 19.35 11.22 8.71
C TYR A 518 19.58 9.76 8.27
N TYR A 519 18.77 9.25 7.34
CA TYR A 519 18.88 7.87 6.86
C TYR A 519 20.22 7.56 6.20
N ILE A 520 20.71 8.43 5.31
CA ILE A 520 22.01 8.26 4.64
C ILE A 520 23.14 8.00 5.66
N LYS A 521 23.09 8.66 6.82
CA LYS A 521 24.14 8.57 7.85
C LYS A 521 23.92 7.44 8.85
N ASN A 522 22.67 7.09 9.13
CA ASN A 522 22.33 6.30 10.32
C ASN A 522 21.64 4.97 10.01
N ASN A 523 20.98 4.82 8.86
CA ASN A 523 20.18 3.64 8.57
C ASN A 523 21.07 2.41 8.29
N SER A 524 20.82 1.30 9.00
CA SER A 524 21.63 0.08 8.91
C SER A 524 21.50 -0.61 7.55
N GLU A 525 20.32 -0.56 6.92
CA GLU A 525 20.09 -1.17 5.61
C GLU A 525 20.87 -0.44 4.50
N ILE A 526 20.87 0.90 4.54
CA ILE A 526 21.68 1.71 3.62
C ILE A 526 23.17 1.40 3.81
N LYS A 527 23.65 1.35 5.07
CA LYS A 527 25.05 0.99 5.37
C LYS A 527 25.40 -0.41 4.85
N LYS A 528 24.52 -1.40 5.03
CA LYS A 528 24.77 -2.76 4.52
C LYS A 528 24.78 -2.80 2.99
N ALA A 529 23.88 -2.08 2.32
CA ALA A 529 23.91 -1.95 0.86
C ALA A 529 25.22 -1.33 0.36
N VAL A 530 25.69 -0.24 0.98
CA VAL A 530 26.99 0.39 0.68
C VAL A 530 28.14 -0.59 0.88
N ASN A 531 28.15 -1.33 2.00
CA ASN A 531 29.19 -2.32 2.29
C ASN A 531 29.24 -3.43 1.22
N VAL A 532 28.08 -3.92 0.79
CA VAL A 532 27.98 -4.94 -0.26
C VAL A 532 28.48 -4.41 -1.60
N LEU A 533 28.13 -3.17 -1.97
CA LEU A 533 28.62 -2.54 -3.20
C LEU A 533 30.14 -2.29 -3.18
N ASN A 534 30.68 -1.89 -2.03
CA ASN A 534 32.12 -1.69 -1.85
C ASN A 534 32.92 -3.01 -1.85
N ASN A 535 32.29 -4.13 -1.47
CA ASN A 535 32.89 -5.45 -1.50
C ASN A 535 32.63 -6.14 -2.84
N GLN A 536 33.46 -5.86 -3.85
CA GLN A 536 33.29 -6.43 -5.19
C GLN A 536 33.24 -7.96 -5.22
N THR A 537 33.98 -8.62 -4.32
CA THR A 537 33.98 -10.09 -4.23
C THR A 537 32.64 -10.61 -3.72
N GLU A 538 32.10 -10.03 -2.64
CA GLU A 538 30.76 -10.38 -2.11
C GLU A 538 29.69 -10.08 -3.16
N TYR A 539 29.71 -8.89 -3.76
CA TYR A 539 28.75 -8.49 -4.81
C TYR A 539 28.75 -9.45 -6.01
N LYS A 540 29.93 -9.78 -6.55
CA LYS A 540 30.05 -10.72 -7.69
C LYS A 540 29.67 -12.14 -7.30
N THR A 541 30.00 -12.58 -6.08
CA THR A 541 29.63 -13.90 -5.58
C THR A 541 28.12 -14.05 -5.48
N ILE A 542 27.44 -13.03 -4.94
CA ILE A 542 25.98 -13.00 -4.89
C ILE A 542 25.41 -13.08 -6.31
N LEU A 543 25.84 -12.21 -7.22
CA LEU A 543 25.32 -12.18 -8.60
C LEU A 543 25.84 -13.30 -9.51
N LYS A 544 26.68 -14.22 -9.00
CA LYS A 544 27.35 -15.26 -9.79
C LYS A 544 28.06 -14.68 -11.04
N MET A 545 28.78 -13.58 -10.85
CA MET A 545 29.50 -12.81 -11.88
C MET A 545 30.97 -13.18 -12.01
#